data_AF-A0A9P1KKC7-F1
#
_entry.id   AF-A0A9P1KKC7-F1
#
_cell.length_a   1.000
_cell.length_b   1.000
_cell.length_c   1.000
_cell.angle_alpha   90.00
_cell.angle_beta   90.00
_cell.angle_gamma   90.00
#
_symmetry.space_group_name_H-M   'P 1'
#
loop_
_entity.id
_entity.type
_entity.pdbx_description
1 polymer ?
#
loop_
_entity_poly.entity_id
_entity_poly.type
_entity_poly.pdbx_seq_one_letter_code
_entity_poly.pdbx_strand_id
1 'polypeptide(L)'
;MARTQLCQAMDGTKVRVFRASAVMYTAGTKDVLGVYPVEEANANDPVYDTGELMRTGLLVRLAVQCNNGTTKPPITYRLFCTKEKINEALTYYNSNGRTLNGKSVMNAGFERRLLIK
;
A
#
# COMPACT_ATOMS: atom_id res chain seq x y z
N MET A 1 -3.36 16.47 -7.88
CA MET A 1 -2.96 15.16 -8.44
C MET A 1 -2.11 14.46 -7.39
N ALA A 2 -2.44 13.24 -6.96
CA ALA A 2 -1.59 12.49 -6.03
C ALA A 2 -0.29 12.14 -6.77
N ARG A 3 0.87 12.59 -6.26
CA ARG A 3 2.17 12.32 -6.88
C ARG A 3 2.41 10.82 -6.86
N THR A 4 2.55 10.20 -8.03
CA THR A 4 2.96 8.79 -8.15
C THR A 4 4.47 8.68 -8.18
N GLN A 5 5.02 7.60 -7.63
CA GLN A 5 6.43 7.23 -7.75
C GLN A 5 6.56 5.79 -8.27
N LEU A 6 7.77 5.44 -8.67
CA LEU A 6 8.12 4.03 -8.88
C LEU A 6 8.39 3.37 -7.53
N CYS A 7 7.77 2.23 -7.33
CA CYS A 7 7.97 1.35 -6.19
C CYS A 7 8.45 -0.02 -6.67
N GLN A 8 9.10 -0.76 -5.78
CA GLN A 8 9.54 -2.13 -6.01
C GLN A 8 9.04 -3.06 -4.91
N ALA A 9 8.82 -4.32 -5.29
CA ALA A 9 8.59 -5.42 -4.38
C ALA A 9 9.44 -6.63 -4.83
N MET A 10 9.86 -7.44 -3.87
CA MET A 10 10.62 -8.67 -4.12
C MET A 10 9.67 -9.84 -4.41
N ASP A 11 9.92 -10.52 -5.52
CA ASP A 11 9.28 -11.76 -5.95
C ASP A 11 10.35 -12.87 -5.92
N GLY A 12 10.58 -13.43 -4.73
CA GLY A 12 11.74 -14.28 -4.47
C GLY A 12 13.04 -13.49 -4.65
N THR A 13 13.82 -13.83 -5.69
CA THR A 13 15.07 -13.13 -6.04
C THR A 13 14.88 -12.03 -7.09
N LYS A 14 13.67 -11.88 -7.64
CA LYS A 14 13.39 -10.91 -8.71
C LYS A 14 12.80 -9.63 -8.13
N VAL A 15 13.24 -8.50 -8.65
CA VAL A 15 12.62 -7.20 -8.38
C VAL A 15 11.46 -6.99 -9.35
N ARG A 16 10.30 -6.58 -8.83
CA ARG A 16 9.16 -6.13 -9.65
C ARG A 16 8.91 -4.66 -9.39
N VAL A 17 9.09 -3.85 -10.43
CA VAL A 17 8.87 -2.40 -10.38
C VAL A 17 7.44 -2.07 -10.82
N PHE A 18 6.77 -1.14 -10.13
CA PHE A 18 5.42 -0.69 -10.47
C PHE A 18 5.18 0.75 -10.01
N ARG A 19 4.12 1.39 -10.51
CA ARG A 19 3.74 2.75 -10.07
C ARG A 19 2.75 2.72 -8.92
N ALA A 20 2.97 3.53 -7.91
CA ALA A 20 2.04 3.71 -6.80
C ALA A 20 2.13 5.12 -6.20
N SER A 21 1.27 5.44 -5.23
CA SER A 21 1.22 6.78 -4.61
C SER A 21 2.45 7.04 -3.74
N ALA A 22 3.18 8.13 -4.01
CA ALA A 22 4.44 8.42 -3.33
C ALA A 22 4.29 8.65 -1.82
N VAL A 23 3.16 9.22 -1.41
CA VAL A 23 2.87 9.54 -0.01
C VAL A 23 2.56 8.32 0.85
N MET A 24 2.36 7.14 0.24
CA MET A 24 1.98 5.91 0.93
C MET A 24 3.16 4.99 1.24
N TYR A 25 4.29 5.11 0.51
CA TYR A 25 5.46 4.25 0.65
C TYR A 25 6.67 5.09 1.05
N THR A 26 6.80 5.27 2.35
CA THR A 26 7.83 6.10 2.98
C THR A 26 8.83 5.22 3.74
N ALA A 27 9.93 5.82 4.22
CA ALA A 27 10.91 5.13 5.05
C ALA A 27 10.30 4.42 6.27
N GLY A 28 9.20 4.95 6.84
CA GLY A 28 8.53 4.37 8.01
C GLY A 28 7.47 3.30 7.72
N THR A 29 7.16 3.04 6.44
CA THR A 29 6.10 2.10 6.04
C THR A 29 6.58 1.04 5.05
N LYS A 30 7.72 1.24 4.40
CA LYS A 30 8.26 0.32 3.39
C LYS A 30 8.43 -1.11 3.90
N ASP A 31 8.98 -1.28 5.11
CA ASP A 31 9.26 -2.60 5.69
C ASP A 31 7.99 -3.29 6.19
N VAL A 32 7.05 -2.49 6.69
CA VAL A 32 5.71 -2.92 7.12
C VAL A 32 4.88 -3.42 5.94
N LEU A 33 5.04 -2.79 4.78
CA LEU A 33 4.28 -3.11 3.56
C LEU A 33 5.00 -4.11 2.66
N GLY A 34 6.32 -4.25 2.78
CA GLY A 34 7.16 -4.97 1.81
C GLY A 34 7.26 -4.27 0.45
N VAL A 35 6.91 -2.99 0.39
CA VAL A 35 6.91 -2.18 -0.83
C VAL A 35 7.81 -0.98 -0.62
N TYR A 36 8.82 -0.88 -1.45
CA TYR A 36 9.91 0.08 -1.31
C TYR A 36 9.83 1.10 -2.44
N PRO A 37 10.28 2.35 -2.26
CA PRO A 37 10.67 3.19 -3.40
C PRO A 37 11.69 2.44 -4.27
N VAL A 38 11.63 2.62 -5.59
CA VAL A 38 12.61 1.99 -6.49
C VAL A 38 14.02 2.47 -6.18
N GLU A 39 14.95 1.52 -6.13
CA GLU A 39 16.38 1.79 -6.05
C GLU A 39 16.92 2.21 -7.41
N GLU A 40 17.98 3.04 -7.42
CA GLU A 40 18.57 3.56 -8.66
C GLU A 40 19.02 2.45 -9.62
N ALA A 41 19.55 1.34 -9.07
CA ALA A 41 19.96 0.17 -9.84
C ALA A 41 18.80 -0.46 -10.65
N ASN A 42 17.56 -0.30 -10.20
CA ASN A 42 16.37 -0.91 -10.79
C ASN A 42 15.49 0.14 -11.51
N ALA A 43 15.96 1.39 -11.62
CA ALA A 43 15.19 2.50 -12.19
C ALA A 43 14.80 2.29 -13.67
N ASN A 44 15.58 1.47 -14.39
CA ASN A 44 15.37 1.15 -15.80
C ASN A 44 14.68 -0.21 -16.02
N ASP A 45 14.30 -0.91 -14.94
CA ASP A 45 13.61 -2.19 -15.07
C ASP A 45 12.20 -2.01 -15.66
N PRO A 46 11.66 -3.06 -16.31
CA PRO A 46 10.28 -3.05 -16.80
C PRO A 46 9.29 -2.71 -15.69
N VAL A 47 8.41 -1.74 -15.97
CA VAL A 47 7.33 -1.35 -15.06
C VAL A 47 6.13 -2.26 -15.30
N TYR A 48 5.82 -3.09 -14.30
CA TYR A 48 4.73 -4.05 -14.33
C TYR A 48 3.38 -3.39 -14.01
N ASP A 49 2.31 -3.95 -14.59
CA ASP A 49 0.95 -3.58 -14.24
C ASP A 49 0.59 -4.05 -12.82
N THR A 50 0.10 -3.13 -11.99
CA THR A 50 -0.28 -3.46 -10.60
C THR A 50 -1.41 -4.49 -10.52
N GLY A 51 -2.31 -4.54 -11.52
CA GLY A 51 -3.37 -5.54 -11.59
C GLY A 51 -2.82 -6.94 -11.84
N GLU A 52 -1.80 -7.06 -12.68
CA GLU A 52 -1.06 -8.31 -12.88
C GLU A 52 -0.35 -8.77 -11.61
N LEU A 53 0.38 -7.88 -10.95
CA LEU A 53 1.07 -8.20 -9.68
C LEU A 53 0.09 -8.61 -8.57
N MET A 54 -1.14 -8.12 -8.60
CA MET A 54 -2.21 -8.59 -7.72
C MET A 54 -2.75 -9.97 -8.13
N ARG A 55 -2.92 -10.24 -9.43
CA ARG A 55 -3.40 -11.54 -9.93
C ARG A 55 -2.42 -12.66 -9.63
N THR A 56 -1.12 -12.40 -9.71
CA THR A 56 -0.07 -13.37 -9.36
C THR A 56 0.09 -13.56 -7.84
N GLY A 57 -0.57 -12.73 -7.04
CA GLY A 57 -0.53 -12.80 -5.58
C GLY A 57 0.73 -12.21 -4.96
N LEU A 58 1.56 -11.51 -5.74
CA LEU A 58 2.70 -10.77 -5.20
C LEU A 58 2.22 -9.60 -4.34
N LEU A 59 1.30 -8.79 -4.90
CA LEU A 59 0.72 -7.64 -4.23
C LEU A 59 -0.71 -7.93 -3.77
N VAL A 60 -1.04 -7.35 -2.64
CA VAL A 60 -2.38 -7.38 -2.05
C VAL A 60 -2.79 -5.95 -1.76
N ARG A 61 -4.08 -5.66 -1.95
CA ARG A 61 -4.62 -4.33 -1.72
C ARG A 61 -5.27 -4.24 -0.34
N LEU A 62 -4.76 -3.34 0.48
CA LEU A 62 -5.34 -2.99 1.77
C LEU A 62 -6.17 -1.71 1.65
N ALA A 63 -7.26 -1.66 2.41
CA ALA A 63 -8.07 -0.47 2.61
C ALA A 63 -7.79 0.04 4.03
N VAL A 64 -7.23 1.25 4.13
CA VAL A 64 -6.96 1.94 5.39
C VAL A 64 -7.88 3.13 5.51
N GLN A 65 -8.84 3.04 6.43
CA GLN A 65 -9.79 4.10 6.70
C GLN A 65 -9.16 5.10 7.68
N CYS A 66 -9.19 6.37 7.32
CA CYS A 66 -8.64 7.46 8.12
C CYS A 66 -9.71 8.50 8.43
N ASN A 67 -9.59 9.13 9.59
CA ASN A 67 -10.43 10.26 9.96
C ASN A 67 -10.17 11.44 9.02
N ASN A 68 -11.24 12.02 8.46
CA ASN A 68 -11.16 13.13 7.53
C ASN A 68 -11.57 14.48 8.13
N GLY A 69 -11.59 14.57 9.46
CA GLY A 69 -12.09 15.72 10.22
C GLY A 69 -13.51 15.47 10.74
N THR A 70 -14.01 16.39 11.56
CA THR A 70 -15.28 16.22 12.29
C THR A 70 -16.52 16.35 11.40
N THR A 71 -16.42 17.07 10.28
CA THR A 71 -17.56 17.38 9.39
C THR A 71 -17.56 16.58 8.09
N LYS A 72 -16.57 15.70 7.87
CA LYS A 72 -16.41 14.96 6.62
C LYS A 72 -16.42 13.46 6.87
N PRO A 73 -16.99 12.66 5.95
CA PRO A 73 -16.94 11.21 6.07
C PRO A 73 -15.48 10.73 6.06
N PRO A 74 -15.18 9.61 6.74
CA PRO A 74 -13.84 9.02 6.71
C PRO A 74 -13.36 8.78 5.28
N ILE A 75 -12.06 8.95 5.07
CA ILE A 75 -11.42 8.70 3.77
C ILE A 75 -10.79 7.31 3.79
N THR A 76 -10.91 6.57 2.68
CA THR A 76 -10.25 5.27 2.53
C THR A 76 -9.07 5.40 1.59
N TYR A 77 -7.88 5.10 2.09
CA TYR A 77 -6.67 4.97 1.28
C TYR A 77 -6.47 3.52 0.87
N ARG A 78 -6.17 3.30 -0.41
CA ARG A 78 -5.85 1.98 -0.96
C ARG A 78 -4.35 1.87 -1.11
N LEU A 79 -3.77 0.92 -0.39
CA LEU A 79 -2.33 0.65 -0.39
C LEU A 79 -2.08 -0.75 -0.96
N PHE A 80 -0.90 -0.96 -1.50
CA PHE A 80 -0.37 -2.27 -1.82
C PHE A 80 0.55 -2.73 -0.69
N CYS A 81 0.48 -4.01 -0.36
CA CYS A 81 1.47 -4.68 0.46
C CYS A 81 1.85 -6.00 -0.21
N THR A 82 3.02 -6.54 0.09
CA THR A 82 3.32 -7.91 -0.31
C THR A 82 2.48 -8.90 0.49
N LYS A 83 2.20 -10.06 -0.09
CA LYS A 83 1.42 -11.12 0.57
C LYS A 83 1.98 -11.53 1.94
N GLU A 84 3.31 -11.57 2.06
CA GLU A 84 4.00 -11.95 3.30
C GLU A 84 3.83 -10.91 4.42
N LYS A 85 3.58 -9.66 4.04
CA LYS A 85 3.50 -8.52 4.95
C LYS A 85 2.08 -8.15 5.36
N ILE A 86 1.06 -8.89 4.92
CA ILE A 86 -0.36 -8.62 5.23
C ILE A 86 -0.58 -8.47 6.75
N ASN A 87 -0.18 -9.46 7.54
CA ASN A 87 -0.46 -9.47 8.97
C ASN A 87 0.29 -8.35 9.72
N GLU A 88 1.53 -8.09 9.32
CA GLU A 88 2.33 -6.99 9.85
C GLU A 88 1.71 -5.64 9.50
N ALA A 89 1.29 -5.42 8.25
CA ALA A 89 0.64 -4.21 7.81
C ALA A 89 -0.70 -3.96 8.52
N LEU A 90 -1.55 -4.99 8.63
CA LEU A 90 -2.81 -4.88 9.36
C LEU A 90 -2.59 -4.58 10.84
N THR A 91 -1.63 -5.24 11.48
CA THR A 91 -1.29 -4.98 12.89
C THR A 91 -0.74 -3.57 13.06
N TYR A 92 0.15 -3.14 12.16
CA TYR A 92 0.71 -1.81 12.17
C TYR A 92 -0.39 -0.75 12.07
N TYR A 93 -1.26 -0.80 11.05
CA TYR A 93 -2.26 0.26 10.85
C TYR A 93 -3.42 0.21 11.84
N ASN A 94 -3.75 -0.96 12.41
CA ASN A 94 -4.75 -1.04 13.49
C ASN A 94 -4.16 -0.74 14.88
N SER A 95 -2.86 -0.51 15.00
CA SER A 95 -2.27 -0.05 16.26
C SER A 95 -2.64 1.42 16.54
N ASN A 96 -2.78 1.76 17.83
CA ASN A 96 -3.20 3.09 18.25
C ASN A 96 -2.20 4.18 17.83
N GLY A 97 -2.71 5.36 17.50
CA GLY A 97 -1.90 6.55 17.22
C GLY A 97 -1.26 6.60 15.83
N ARG A 98 -1.63 5.69 14.92
CA ARG A 98 -1.11 5.71 13.54
C ARG A 98 -1.74 6.82 12.71
N THR A 99 -0.92 7.34 11.81
CA THR A 99 -1.35 8.33 10.82
C THR A 99 -0.95 7.88 9.43
N LEU A 100 -1.81 8.16 8.45
CA LEU A 100 -1.52 7.99 7.04
C LEU A 100 -1.86 9.28 6.30
N ASN A 101 -0.87 9.81 5.56
CA ASN A 101 -0.99 11.08 4.84
C ASN A 101 -1.55 12.22 5.73
N GLY A 102 -1.01 12.33 6.96
CA GLY A 102 -1.41 13.33 7.95
C GLY A 102 -2.78 13.12 8.60
N LYS A 103 -3.45 11.99 8.38
CA LYS A 103 -4.77 11.67 8.97
C LYS A 103 -4.67 10.47 9.90
N SER A 104 -5.33 10.54 11.06
CA SER A 104 -5.37 9.43 12.01
C SER A 104 -6.06 8.22 11.40
N VAL A 105 -5.42 7.06 11.49
CA VAL A 105 -5.98 5.78 11.04
C VAL A 105 -7.06 5.34 12.03
N MET A 106 -8.19 4.90 11.50
CA MET A 106 -9.32 4.39 12.26
C MET A 106 -9.35 2.86 12.24
N ASN A 107 -9.14 2.28 11.06
CA ASN A 107 -9.00 0.84 10.86
C ASN A 107 -8.24 0.55 9.56
N ALA A 108 -7.76 -0.69 9.45
CA ALA A 108 -7.22 -1.26 8.23
C ALA A 108 -7.75 -2.68 8.02
N GLY A 109 -8.05 -3.01 6.77
CA GLY A 109 -8.54 -4.32 6.39
C GLY A 109 -8.43 -4.56 4.90
N PHE A 110 -8.97 -5.70 4.47
CA PHE A 110 -9.18 -5.94 3.05
C PHE A 110 -10.41 -5.18 2.58
N GLU A 111 -10.38 -4.71 1.33
CA GLU A 111 -11.55 -4.12 0.69
C GLU A 111 -12.63 -5.21 0.58
N ARG A 112 -13.66 -5.15 1.44
CA ARG A 112 -14.87 -5.97 1.26
C ARG A 112 -15.49 -5.55 -0.07
N ARG A 113 -15.44 -6.42 -1.09
CA ARG A 113 -16.37 -6.30 -2.20
C ARG A 113 -17.77 -6.41 -1.61
N LEU A 114 -18.57 -5.37 -1.73
CA LEU A 114 -20.02 -5.51 -1.64
C LEU A 114 -20.40 -6.49 -2.75
N LEU A 115 -20.64 -7.74 -2.37
CA LEU A 115 -21.44 -8.64 -3.18
C LEU A 115 -22.83 -8.02 -3.21
N ILE A 116 -23.11 -7.24 -4.26
CA ILE A 116 -24.49 -6.95 -4.64
C ILE A 116 -25.03 -8.32 -5.06
N LYS A 117 -25.87 -8.91 -4.19
CA LYS A 117 -26.72 -10.03 -4.56
C LYS A 117 -27.88 -9.52 -5.40
#